data_AF-A0A520Y5I3-F1
#
_entry.id   AF-A0A520Y5I3-F1
#
_cell.length_a   1.000
_cell.length_b   1.000
_cell.length_c   1.000
_cell.angle_alpha   90.00
_cell.angle_beta   90.00
_cell.angle_gamma   90.00
#
_symmetry.space_group_name_H-M   'P 1'
#
loop_
_entity.id
_entity.type
_entity.pdbx_description
1 polymer ?
#
loop_
_entity_poly.entity_id
_entity_poly.type
_entity_poly.pdbx_seq_one_letter_code
_entity_poly.pdbx_strand_id
1 'polypeptide(L)'
;MITTLALIFALAAPAGAEKPPKVQASATFPDVNACTGEDELITLSWTITVHENRRNSVATFKTVVETTSGFYGTGTETQVITGEKQLNTFNIRITNGEQVATVKGHRRIDLAAGEIVTNNFRSTCVRA
;
A
#
# COMPACT_ATOMS: atom_id res chain seq x y z
N MET A 1 -15.19 2.21 -5.63
CA MET A 1 -14.78 3.30 -4.71
C MET A 1 -13.75 2.70 -3.76
N ILE A 2 -12.48 3.08 -3.86
CA ILE A 2 -11.42 2.50 -3.01
C ILE A 2 -11.60 3.06 -1.60
N THR A 3 -12.04 2.21 -0.67
CA THR A 3 -12.30 2.61 0.72
C THR A 3 -10.96 2.79 1.44
N THR A 4 -10.63 4.04 1.79
CA THR A 4 -9.34 4.46 2.31
C THR A 4 -9.13 3.96 3.75
N LEU A 5 -8.28 2.95 3.95
CA LEU A 5 -7.79 2.59 5.29
C LEU A 5 -6.54 3.43 5.59
N ALA A 6 -6.69 4.44 6.45
CA ALA A 6 -5.57 5.21 6.97
C ALA A 6 -5.03 4.54 8.25
N LEU A 7 -3.96 3.74 8.14
CA LEU A 7 -3.20 3.27 9.30
C LEU A 7 -2.20 4.36 9.73
N ILE A 8 -2.40 4.91 10.93
CA ILE A 8 -1.43 5.78 11.59
C ILE A 8 -0.61 4.93 12.56
N PHE A 9 0.66 4.69 12.26
CA PHE A 9 1.60 4.04 13.17
C PHE A 9 2.33 5.11 14.00
N ALA A 10 2.21 5.05 15.32
CA ALA A 10 3.07 5.79 16.24
C ALA A 10 4.11 4.81 16.80
N LEU A 11 5.38 4.94 16.40
CA LEU A 11 6.48 4.14 16.93
C LEU A 11 7.48 5.06 17.61
N ALA A 12 7.66 4.93 18.92
CA ALA A 12 8.79 5.56 19.62
C ALA A 12 10.03 4.67 19.42
N ALA A 13 11.01 5.13 18.64
CA ALA A 13 12.27 4.41 18.42
C ALA A 13 13.36 4.83 19.42
N PRO A 14 14.10 3.88 20.04
CA PRO A 14 15.33 4.20 20.77
C PRO A 14 16.47 4.53 19.79
N ALA A 15 17.24 5.56 20.13
CA ALA A 15 18.41 5.99 19.35
C ALA A 15 19.59 5.04 19.58
N GLY A 16 19.67 4.00 18.76
CA GLY A 16 20.86 3.19 18.48
C GLY A 16 20.85 2.85 16.99
N ALA A 17 22.01 2.56 16.39
CA ALA A 17 22.09 2.07 15.00
C ALA A 17 21.54 0.62 14.88
N GLU A 18 20.37 0.40 15.46
CA GLU A 18 19.61 -0.82 15.45
C GLU A 18 18.81 -0.89 14.15
N LYS A 19 18.69 -2.09 13.59
CA LYS A 19 17.91 -2.30 12.37
C LYS A 19 16.50 -1.72 12.58
N PRO A 20 15.95 -0.99 11.61
CA PRO A 20 14.67 -0.35 11.83
C PRO A 20 13.61 -1.39 12.19
N PRO A 21 12.72 -1.08 13.15
CA PRO A 21 11.74 -2.03 13.62
C PRO A 21 10.89 -2.52 12.44
N LYS A 22 10.66 -3.84 12.42
CA LYS A 22 9.73 -4.46 11.47
C LYS A 22 8.38 -4.60 12.14
N VAL A 23 7.36 -4.00 11.54
CA VAL A 23 5.97 -4.15 11.99
C VAL A 23 5.21 -5.01 11.01
N GLN A 24 4.39 -5.92 11.52
CA GLN A 24 3.46 -6.69 10.70
C GLN A 24 2.05 -6.13 10.88
N ALA A 25 1.33 -6.02 9.77
CA ALA A 25 -0.06 -5.58 9.77
C ALA A 25 -0.80 -6.28 8.63
N SER A 26 -2.11 -6.42 8.76
CA SER A 26 -2.97 -6.90 7.69
C SER A 26 -4.31 -6.17 7.72
N ALA A 27 -4.94 -6.11 6.56
CA ALA A 27 -6.29 -5.60 6.41
C ALA A 27 -7.01 -6.34 5.29
N THR A 28 -8.30 -6.58 5.49
CA THR A 28 -9.20 -7.13 4.47
C THR A 28 -10.32 -6.13 4.22
N PHE A 29 -10.60 -5.83 2.96
CA PHE A 29 -11.63 -4.87 2.56
C PHE A 29 -12.26 -5.26 1.22
N PRO A 30 -13.51 -4.85 0.97
CA PRO A 30 -14.15 -5.03 -0.33
C PRO A 30 -13.58 -4.07 -1.38
N ASP A 31 -13.40 -4.56 -2.60
CA ASP A 31 -13.02 -3.79 -3.79
C ASP A 31 -13.64 -4.44 -5.05
N VAL A 32 -13.32 -3.89 -6.23
CA VAL A 32 -13.76 -4.41 -7.53
C VAL A 32 -12.59 -5.03 -8.26
N ASN A 33 -12.76 -6.26 -8.73
CA ASN A 33 -11.79 -6.98 -9.53
C ASN A 33 -11.47 -6.23 -10.82
N ALA A 34 -10.21 -5.84 -11.00
CA ALA A 34 -9.79 -5.04 -12.14
C ALA A 34 -9.88 -5.77 -13.50
N CYS A 35 -10.01 -7.10 -13.49
CA CYS A 35 -10.09 -7.93 -14.69
C CYS A 35 -11.54 -8.22 -15.11
N THR A 36 -12.42 -8.50 -14.15
CA THR A 36 -13.82 -8.89 -14.41
C THR A 36 -14.83 -7.77 -14.16
N GLY A 37 -14.48 -6.79 -13.32
CA GLY A 37 -15.39 -5.74 -12.87
C GLY A 37 -16.36 -6.21 -11.77
N GLU A 38 -16.19 -7.41 -11.23
CA GLU A 38 -17.03 -7.97 -10.16
C GLU A 38 -16.48 -7.63 -8.77
N ASP A 39 -17.35 -7.62 -7.76
CA ASP A 39 -16.96 -7.39 -6.38
C ASP A 39 -16.08 -8.52 -5.83
N GLU A 40 -15.05 -8.17 -5.07
CA GLU A 40 -14.18 -9.13 -4.39
C GLU A 40 -13.69 -8.60 -3.04
N LEU A 41 -13.19 -9.50 -2.19
CA LEU A 41 -12.42 -9.10 -1.01
C LEU A 41 -10.93 -9.17 -1.33
N ILE A 42 -10.22 -8.11 -0.96
CA ILE A 42 -8.77 -8.03 -1.03
C ILE A 42 -8.22 -8.08 0.39
N THR A 43 -7.28 -9.01 0.62
CA THR A 43 -6.48 -9.07 1.84
C THR A 43 -5.07 -8.60 1.53
N LEU A 44 -4.64 -7.55 2.23
CA LEU A 44 -3.27 -7.06 2.18
C LEU A 44 -2.56 -7.43 3.48
N SER A 45 -1.38 -8.03 3.35
CA SER A 45 -0.48 -8.26 4.48
C SER A 45 0.83 -7.50 4.25
N TRP A 46 1.25 -6.73 5.25
CA TRP A 46 2.42 -5.87 5.16
C TRP A 46 3.49 -6.28 6.15
N THR A 47 4.74 -6.33 5.68
CA THR A 47 5.92 -6.20 6.53
C THR A 47 6.49 -4.80 6.33
N ILE A 48 6.42 -3.98 7.38
CA ILE A 48 6.69 -2.54 7.34
C ILE A 48 8.04 -2.28 7.99
N THR A 49 8.89 -1.53 7.31
CA THR A 49 10.14 -0.98 7.86
C THR A 49 10.01 0.53 7.92
N VAL A 50 10.16 1.13 9.10
CA VAL A 50 9.97 2.57 9.29
C VAL A 50 11.28 3.23 9.68
N HIS A 51 11.62 4.33 9.01
CA HIS A 51 12.69 5.24 9.37
C HIS A 51 12.11 6.60 9.71
N GLU A 52 12.34 7.08 10.93
CA GLU A 52 11.86 8.38 11.39
C GLU A 52 13.02 9.34 11.62
N ASN A 53 12.81 10.60 11.25
CA ASN A 53 13.72 11.70 11.54
C ASN A 53 12.91 12.98 11.83
N ARG A 54 12.78 13.32 13.11
CA ARG A 54 12.00 14.46 13.61
C ARG A 54 10.54 14.41 13.18
N ARG A 55 10.13 15.27 12.23
CA ARG A 55 8.76 15.38 11.70
C ARG A 55 8.56 14.65 10.37
N ASN A 56 9.58 13.92 9.92
CA ASN A 56 9.54 13.20 8.66
C ASN A 56 9.70 11.70 8.93
N SER A 57 8.94 10.89 8.23
CA SER A 57 9.11 9.44 8.25
C SER A 57 9.06 8.86 6.84
N VAL A 58 9.82 7.78 6.65
CA VAL A 58 9.78 6.98 5.44
C VAL A 58 9.50 5.54 5.86
N ALA A 59 8.38 5.01 5.41
CA ALA A 59 8.01 3.62 5.61
C ALA A 59 8.07 2.85 4.29
N THR A 60 8.68 1.68 4.31
CA THR A 60 8.67 0.73 3.19
C THR A 60 7.89 -0.50 3.58
N PHE A 61 6.94 -0.86 2.75
CA PHE A 61 6.04 -1.98 2.94
C PHE A 61 6.40 -3.04 1.91
N LYS A 62 6.69 -4.25 2.38
CA LYS A 62 6.58 -5.44 1.54
C LYS A 62 5.16 -5.94 1.67
N THR A 63 4.43 -5.91 0.56
CA THR A 63 3.00 -6.23 0.51
C THR A 63 2.82 -7.60 -0.10
N VAL A 64 2.06 -8.45 0.57
CA VAL A 64 1.44 -9.66 0.01
C VAL A 64 -0.03 -9.35 -0.22
N VAL A 65 -0.56 -9.77 -1.35
CA VAL A 65 -1.95 -9.53 -1.75
C VAL A 65 -2.61 -10.86 -2.06
N GLU A 66 -3.79 -11.06 -1.49
CA GLU A 66 -4.66 -12.20 -1.75
C GLU A 66 -6.06 -11.69 -2.04
N THR A 67 -6.79 -12.37 -2.93
CA THR A 67 -8.15 -11.99 -3.30
C THR A 67 -9.07 -13.21 -3.31
N THR A 68 -10.37 -13.00 -3.12
CA THR A 68 -11.36 -14.10 -3.20
C THR A 68 -11.50 -14.67 -4.61
N SER A 69 -11.13 -13.93 -5.64
CA SER A 69 -11.11 -14.38 -7.04
C SER A 69 -9.86 -15.20 -7.40
N GLY A 70 -8.98 -15.45 -6.42
CA GLY A 70 -7.80 -16.31 -6.58
C GLY A 70 -6.55 -15.59 -7.09
N PHE A 71 -6.57 -14.26 -7.27
CA PHE A 71 -5.33 -13.52 -7.48
C PHE A 71 -4.49 -13.52 -6.21
N TYR A 72 -3.21 -13.84 -6.39
CA TYR A 72 -2.19 -13.80 -5.35
C TYR A 72 -0.93 -13.12 -5.89
N GLY A 73 -0.22 -12.40 -5.04
CA GLY A 73 1.09 -11.88 -5.41
C GLY A 73 1.70 -10.94 -4.39
N THR A 74 2.67 -10.16 -4.85
CA THR A 74 3.45 -9.29 -3.97
C THR A 74 3.73 -7.94 -4.62
N GLY A 75 4.12 -7.00 -3.79
CA GLY A 75 4.54 -5.70 -4.23
C GLY A 75 5.29 -4.95 -3.15
N THR A 76 5.61 -3.72 -3.49
CA THR A 76 6.15 -2.76 -2.56
C THR A 76 5.29 -1.52 -2.54
N GLU A 77 5.11 -0.98 -1.34
CA GLU A 77 4.66 0.38 -1.15
C GLU A 77 5.74 1.17 -0.42
N THR A 78 5.96 2.41 -0.83
CA THR A 78 6.78 3.37 -0.08
C THR A 78 5.92 4.53 0.31
N GLN A 79 5.91 4.85 1.60
CA GLN A 79 5.21 5.97 2.18
C GLN A 79 6.23 6.97 2.70
N VAL A 80 6.13 8.21 2.27
CA VAL A 80 6.89 9.33 2.82
C VAL A 80 5.90 10.26 3.49
N ILE A 81 6.05 10.47 4.79
CA ILE A 81 5.25 11.44 5.55
C ILE A 81 6.18 12.59 5.90
N THR A 82 5.77 13.79 5.54
CA THR A 82 6.30 15.04 6.07
C THR A 82 5.24 15.69 6.93
N GLY A 83 5.61 16.70 7.72
CA GLY A 83 4.68 17.37 8.65
C GLY A 83 3.38 17.93 8.02
N GLU A 84 3.28 17.98 6.69
CA GLU A 84 2.12 18.50 5.97
C GLU A 84 1.50 17.49 4.98
N LYS A 85 2.25 16.48 4.54
CA LYS A 85 1.89 15.66 3.38
C LYS A 85 2.30 14.21 3.56
N GLN A 86 1.50 13.32 3.02
CA GLN A 86 1.85 11.92 2.84
C GLN A 86 1.91 11.60 1.34
N LEU A 87 2.97 10.92 0.91
CA LEU A 87 3.13 10.42 -0.46
C LEU A 87 3.32 8.91 -0.41
N ASN A 88 2.39 8.17 -1.00
CA ASN A 88 2.49 6.73 -1.22
C ASN A 88 2.89 6.46 -2.67
N THR A 89 3.82 5.54 -2.89
CA THR A 89 4.16 4.99 -4.20
C THR A 89 3.90 3.49 -4.19
N PHE A 90 3.09 3.02 -5.13
CA PHE A 90 2.66 1.63 -5.21
C PHE A 90 3.31 0.95 -6.41
N ASN A 91 3.76 -0.28 -6.20
CA ASN A 91 4.18 -1.19 -7.26
C ASN A 91 3.82 -2.62 -6.86
N ILE A 92 2.65 -3.08 -7.29
CA ILE A 92 2.07 -4.36 -6.93
C ILE A 92 1.79 -5.17 -8.20
N ARG A 93 2.06 -6.47 -8.14
CA ARG A 93 1.73 -7.43 -9.20
C ARG A 93 1.13 -8.69 -8.59
N ILE A 94 -0.05 -9.07 -9.09
CA ILE A 94 -0.80 -10.25 -8.66
C ILE A 94 -1.21 -11.09 -9.87
N THR A 95 -1.43 -12.38 -9.67
CA THR A 95 -1.83 -13.33 -10.71
C THR A 95 -2.75 -14.40 -10.15
N ASN A 96 -3.72 -14.86 -10.93
CA ASN A 96 -4.53 -16.04 -10.64
C ASN A 96 -4.13 -17.27 -11.49
N GLY A 97 -2.99 -17.18 -12.20
CA GLY A 97 -2.50 -18.20 -13.13
C GLY A 97 -2.92 -17.97 -14.58
N GLU A 98 -4.06 -17.32 -14.84
CA GLU A 98 -4.54 -17.01 -16.20
C GLU A 98 -4.37 -15.53 -16.56
N GLN A 99 -4.44 -14.67 -15.56
CA GLN A 99 -4.42 -13.22 -15.70
C GLN A 99 -3.41 -12.62 -14.74
N VAL A 100 -2.80 -11.52 -15.15
CA VAL A 100 -1.89 -10.72 -14.33
C VAL A 100 -2.48 -9.33 -14.18
N ALA A 101 -2.71 -8.93 -12.93
CA ALA A 101 -3.06 -7.56 -12.59
C ALA A 101 -1.85 -6.82 -12.01
N THR A 102 -1.66 -5.57 -12.41
CA THR A 102 -0.63 -4.69 -11.86
C THR A 102 -1.23 -3.38 -11.39
N VAL A 103 -0.77 -2.91 -10.24
CA VAL A 103 -1.13 -1.60 -9.68
C VAL A 103 0.16 -0.81 -9.51
N LYS A 104 0.26 0.32 -10.21
CA LYS A 104 1.40 1.23 -10.15
C LYS A 104 0.93 2.67 -10.05
N GLY A 105 1.60 3.48 -9.23
CA GLY A 105 1.39 4.91 -9.24
C GLY A 105 1.63 5.59 -7.91
N HIS A 106 1.18 6.84 -7.81
CA HIS A 106 1.40 7.68 -6.64
C HIS A 106 0.09 8.18 -6.07
N ARG A 107 -0.01 8.21 -4.75
CA ARG A 107 -1.10 8.86 -4.02
C ARG A 107 -0.50 9.88 -3.06
N ARG A 108 -0.86 11.14 -3.23
CA ARG A 108 -0.55 12.20 -2.29
C ARG A 108 -1.78 12.45 -1.42
N ILE A 109 -1.58 12.56 -0.12
CA ILE A 109 -2.59 13.01 0.83
C ILE A 109 -2.08 14.32 1.43
N ASP A 110 -2.87 15.37 1.29
CA ASP A 110 -2.68 16.62 2.01
C ASP A 110 -3.24 16.45 3.42
N LEU A 111 -2.37 16.41 4.43
CA LEU A 111 -2.77 16.09 5.79
C LEU A 111 -3.50 17.27 6.46
N ALA A 112 -3.28 18.50 5.98
CA ALA A 112 -3.93 19.69 6.50
C ALA A 112 -5.34 19.85 5.93
N ALA A 113 -5.50 19.62 4.62
CA ALA A 113 -6.79 19.77 3.94
C ALA A 113 -7.64 18.49 3.91
N GLY A 114 -7.06 17.32 4.23
CA GLY A 114 -7.73 16.03 4.08
C GLY A 114 -7.94 15.61 2.62
N GLU A 115 -7.25 16.27 1.68
CA GLU A 115 -7.41 16.03 0.26
C GLU A 115 -6.55 14.84 -0.20
N ILE A 116 -7.13 13.96 -1.00
CA ILE A 116 -6.41 12.85 -1.63
C ILE A 116 -6.27 13.14 -3.11
N VAL A 117 -5.03 13.21 -3.58
CA VAL A 117 -4.67 13.41 -4.99
C VAL A 117 -3.93 12.18 -5.49
N THR A 118 -4.50 11.52 -6.49
CA THR A 118 -3.92 10.33 -7.09
C THR A 118 -3.31 10.68 -8.43
N ASN A 119 -2.00 10.47 -8.59
CA ASN A 119 -1.24 10.83 -9.79
C ASN A 119 -0.62 9.59 -10.44
N ASN A 120 -0.74 9.48 -11.76
CA ASN A 120 -0.18 8.37 -12.54
C ASN A 120 -0.56 6.98 -12.01
N PHE A 121 -1.71 6.88 -11.34
CA PHE A 121 -2.20 5.61 -10.82
C PHE A 121 -2.83 4.83 -11.95
N ARG A 122 -2.30 3.64 -12.17
CA ARG A 122 -2.70 2.74 -13.22
C ARG A 122 -2.91 1.37 -12.61
N SER A 123 -4.14 0.88 -12.76
CA SER A 123 -4.44 -0.55 -12.65
C SER A 123 -4.50 -1.11 -14.07
N THR A 124 -3.85 -2.24 -14.31
CA THR A 124 -3.95 -2.96 -15.58
C THR A 124 -4.25 -4.42 -15.30
N CYS A 125 -5.09 -5.04 -16.12
CA CYS A 125 -5.20 -6.48 -16.18
C CYS A 125 -4.91 -6.96 -17.60
N VAL A 126 -4.09 -8.00 -17.72
CA VAL A 126 -3.76 -8.66 -18.98
C VAL A 126 -3.81 -10.17 -18.80
N ARG A 127 -3.98 -10.93 -19.89
CA ARG A 127 -3.72 -12.38 -19.85
C ARG A 127 -2.24 -12.64 -19.56
N ALA A 128 -1.98 -13.67 -18.75
CA ALA A 128 -0.64 -14.10 -18.34
C ALA A 128 0.18 -14.65 -19.51
#